data_AF-A0A6I3VXA1-F1
#
_entry.id   AF-A0A6I3VXA1-F1
#
_cell.length_a   1.000
_cell.length_b   1.000
_cell.length_c   1.000
_cell.angle_alpha   90.00
_cell.angle_beta   90.00
_cell.angle_gamma   90.00
#
_symmetry.space_group_name_H-M   'P 1'
#
loop_
_entity.id
_entity.type
_entity.pdbx_description
1 polymer ?
#
loop_
_entity_poly.entity_id
_entity_poly.type
_entity_poly.pdbx_seq_one_letter_code
_entity_poly.pdbx_strand_id
1 'polypeptide(L)'
;MITTPPLYPQALHSPVLDPSPHQSNNVTENKQLEANLGRLASESPAAHKTVDALLSSVTRLFTLVEGSELKARAKMLASYSPDAPNFGVIGQLGAGGFTRILDEALQGGAHRHRDGQEPLTLREKGTAFFNLSNSPYFRETMERIHGSPELKEQAGAIIDTRYLESKQFGPARGSSKERPLPDQLALYTFKNESTQDASKNAHLYEQIKEVNGQPVVSNPAKAGASLTKVQNDFREAPPLANKVWTSAADLKSDQRLTSRELDFARLNPRNRMDRDDGQFGHQGPIKSFTSLPLEQTVVPRGNGFAVWQVKQGTGFARDAVLQAKPVVAGPSGTTDRFMTAARLLGNGLINELGLNSPKAGESHSQSEARAEREMKELVRWMATGYLVDDNHHSMVEVNLGAANHGLAAQWGPELYREPFTAPINARQFSTSNAEVARELERQPAVKTHYETFRHDLQGGNRATVTPDGRVL
;
A
#
# COMPACT_ATOMS: atom_id res chain seq x y z
N MET A 1 -17.95 40.14 -62.01
CA MET A 1 -18.06 40.31 -60.56
C MET A 1 -18.91 39.17 -60.00
N ILE A 2 -18.26 38.14 -59.49
CA ILE A 2 -18.85 37.12 -58.61
C ILE A 2 -17.79 36.94 -57.53
N THR A 3 -18.07 37.38 -56.31
CA THR A 3 -17.17 37.34 -55.16
C THR A 3 -17.33 36.01 -54.43
N THR A 4 -16.34 35.13 -54.56
CA THR A 4 -16.12 33.98 -53.68
C THR A 4 -15.55 34.47 -52.35
N PRO A 5 -16.15 34.16 -51.19
CA PRO A 5 -15.52 34.42 -49.90
C PRO A 5 -14.48 33.33 -49.56
N PRO A 6 -13.40 33.66 -48.82
CA PRO A 6 -12.35 32.73 -48.47
C PRO A 6 -12.75 31.77 -47.35
N LEU A 7 -12.20 30.55 -47.44
CA LEU A 7 -12.20 29.52 -46.40
C LEU A 7 -11.49 30.04 -45.14
N TYR A 8 -12.22 30.16 -44.03
CA TYR A 8 -11.64 30.22 -42.69
C TYR A 8 -11.49 28.79 -42.15
N PRO A 9 -10.35 28.41 -41.55
CA PRO A 9 -10.24 27.16 -40.83
C PRO A 9 -11.12 27.23 -39.57
N GLN A 10 -12.03 26.25 -39.43
CA GLN A 10 -12.76 26.03 -38.19
C GLN A 10 -11.74 25.77 -37.07
N ALA A 11 -11.59 26.75 -36.17
CA ALA A 11 -10.96 26.53 -34.89
C ALA A 11 -11.78 25.49 -34.13
N LEU A 12 -11.20 24.30 -33.95
CA LEU A 12 -11.65 23.34 -32.95
C LEU A 12 -11.66 24.07 -31.60
N HIS A 13 -12.85 24.35 -31.10
CA HIS A 13 -13.06 24.78 -29.72
C HIS A 13 -12.49 23.71 -28.79
N SER A 14 -11.28 23.95 -28.32
CA SER A 14 -10.77 23.30 -27.12
C SER A 14 -11.51 23.94 -25.94
N PRO A 15 -12.13 23.16 -25.02
CA PRO A 15 -12.50 23.72 -23.74
C PRO A 15 -11.21 24.09 -23.01
N VAL A 16 -11.02 25.38 -22.87
CA VAL A 16 -9.92 26.03 -22.15
C VAL A 16 -10.02 25.63 -20.68
N LEU A 17 -9.14 24.73 -20.25
CA LEU A 17 -8.72 24.65 -18.86
C LEU A 17 -7.69 25.77 -18.65
N ASP A 18 -8.15 26.98 -18.34
CA ASP A 18 -7.28 28.00 -17.76
C ASP A 18 -7.15 27.71 -16.25
N PRO A 19 -5.95 27.43 -15.73
CA PRO A 19 -5.75 27.33 -14.30
C PRO A 19 -5.54 28.73 -13.71
N SER A 20 -6.41 29.15 -12.79
CA SER A 20 -6.06 30.26 -11.90
C SER A 20 -4.93 29.82 -10.95
N PRO A 21 -3.87 30.63 -10.75
CA PRO A 21 -2.69 30.29 -9.95
C PRO A 21 -2.89 30.37 -8.41
N HIS A 22 -4.12 30.20 -7.95
CA HIS A 22 -4.47 30.24 -6.52
C HIS A 22 -5.46 29.12 -6.18
N GLN A 23 -5.04 27.85 -6.28
CA GLN A 23 -5.71 26.80 -5.50
C GLN A 23 -5.23 26.91 -4.06
N SER A 24 -6.07 27.50 -3.21
CA SER A 24 -5.90 27.49 -1.76
C SER A 24 -5.70 26.06 -1.25
N ASN A 25 -4.76 25.88 -0.31
CA ASN A 25 -4.52 24.64 0.44
C ASN A 25 -5.74 24.21 1.28
N ASN A 26 -6.85 23.84 0.63
CA ASN A 26 -8.05 23.39 1.31
C ASN A 26 -7.93 21.90 1.60
N VAL A 27 -7.69 21.57 2.87
CA VAL A 27 -7.59 20.18 3.37
C VAL A 27 -8.81 19.35 2.97
N THR A 28 -10.00 19.95 2.88
CA THR A 28 -11.22 19.27 2.45
C THR A 28 -11.15 18.84 0.98
N GLU A 29 -10.65 19.69 0.08
CA GLU A 29 -10.49 19.37 -1.33
C GLU A 29 -9.45 18.26 -1.54
N ASN A 30 -8.32 18.33 -0.85
CA ASN A 30 -7.28 17.28 -0.90
C ASN A 30 -7.82 15.93 -0.43
N LYS A 31 -8.58 15.90 0.67
CA LYS A 31 -9.21 14.68 1.19
C LYS A 31 -10.16 14.05 0.16
N GLN A 32 -10.97 14.86 -0.52
CA GLN A 32 -11.91 14.36 -1.51
C GLN A 32 -11.17 13.82 -2.74
N LEU A 33 -10.14 14.53 -3.22
CA LEU A 33 -9.29 14.07 -4.32
C LEU A 33 -8.60 12.75 -4.00
N GLU A 34 -8.00 12.63 -2.81
CA GLU A 34 -7.35 11.40 -2.37
C GLU A 34 -8.33 10.23 -2.23
N ALA A 35 -9.54 10.45 -1.69
CA ALA A 35 -10.56 9.42 -1.61
C ALA A 35 -10.97 8.92 -3.00
N ASN A 36 -11.18 9.84 -3.95
CA ASN A 36 -11.54 9.49 -5.33
C ASN A 36 -10.41 8.75 -6.05
N LEU A 37 -9.17 9.25 -5.95
CA LEU A 37 -8.00 8.60 -6.54
C LEU A 37 -7.70 7.25 -5.89
N GLY A 38 -7.87 7.12 -4.58
CA GLY A 38 -7.75 5.87 -3.85
C GLY A 38 -8.74 4.83 -4.37
N ARG A 39 -10.02 5.21 -4.55
CA ARG A 39 -11.03 4.34 -5.18
C ARG A 39 -10.61 3.94 -6.60
N LEU A 40 -10.28 4.91 -7.44
CA LEU A 40 -9.88 4.66 -8.82
C LEU A 40 -8.67 3.71 -8.90
N ALA A 41 -7.64 3.95 -8.09
CA ALA A 41 -6.49 3.07 -7.99
C ALA A 41 -6.90 1.66 -7.53
N SER A 42 -7.79 1.56 -6.54
CA SER A 42 -8.26 0.28 -5.99
C SER A 42 -9.05 -0.57 -6.97
N GLU A 43 -9.72 0.06 -7.94
CA GLU A 43 -10.51 -0.62 -8.98
C GLU A 43 -9.70 -0.80 -10.28
N SER A 44 -8.51 -0.20 -10.38
CA SER A 44 -7.76 -0.16 -11.64
C SER A 44 -7.15 -1.52 -12.01
N PRO A 45 -7.21 -1.91 -13.30
CA PRO A 45 -6.54 -3.11 -13.79
C PRO A 45 -5.03 -3.10 -13.49
N ALA A 46 -4.39 -1.94 -13.57
CA ALA A 46 -2.97 -1.78 -13.27
C ALA A 46 -2.62 -2.20 -11.84
N ALA A 47 -3.38 -1.76 -10.83
CA ALA A 47 -3.14 -2.14 -9.44
C ALA A 47 -3.39 -3.63 -9.20
N HIS A 48 -4.51 -4.16 -9.71
CA HIS A 48 -4.86 -5.58 -9.57
C HIS A 48 -3.82 -6.50 -10.21
N LYS A 49 -3.39 -6.21 -11.45
CA LYS A 49 -2.38 -7.01 -12.14
C LYS A 49 -1.01 -6.91 -11.49
N THR A 50 -0.67 -5.76 -10.91
CA THR A 50 0.58 -5.59 -10.17
C THR A 50 0.60 -6.47 -8.91
N VAL A 51 -0.47 -6.48 -8.12
CA VAL A 51 -0.52 -7.34 -6.93
C VAL A 51 -0.62 -8.83 -7.29
N ASP A 52 -1.31 -9.18 -8.37
CA ASP A 52 -1.35 -10.56 -8.88
C ASP A 52 0.05 -11.04 -9.28
N ALA A 53 0.82 -10.21 -9.98
CA ALA A 53 2.20 -10.51 -10.35
C ALA A 53 3.13 -10.64 -9.12
N LEU A 54 2.93 -9.82 -8.08
CA LEU A 54 3.64 -9.93 -6.81
C LEU A 54 3.29 -11.22 -6.06
N LEU A 55 2.01 -11.57 -5.98
CA LEU A 55 1.52 -12.81 -5.37
C LEU A 55 2.01 -14.06 -6.13
N SER A 56 1.98 -14.01 -7.47
CA SER A 56 2.55 -15.07 -8.32
C SER A 56 4.05 -15.22 -8.04
N SER A 57 4.80 -14.12 -8.05
CA SER A 57 6.26 -14.12 -7.82
C SER A 57 6.63 -14.70 -6.45
N VAL A 58 5.96 -14.27 -5.37
CA VAL A 58 6.24 -14.80 -4.03
C VAL A 58 5.85 -16.28 -3.90
N THR A 59 4.77 -16.71 -4.54
CA THR A 59 4.35 -18.12 -4.54
C THR A 59 5.36 -19.00 -5.29
N ARG A 60 5.82 -18.56 -6.47
CA ARG A 60 6.85 -19.25 -7.26
C ARG A 60 8.16 -19.35 -6.49
N LEU A 61 8.56 -18.29 -5.80
CA LEU A 61 9.76 -18.25 -4.97
C LEU A 61 9.71 -19.27 -3.83
N PHE A 62 8.60 -19.30 -3.08
CA PHE A 62 8.43 -20.26 -2.00
C PHE A 62 8.39 -21.70 -2.49
N THR A 63 7.71 -21.97 -3.61
CA THR A 63 7.70 -23.30 -4.23
C THR A 63 9.10 -23.74 -4.66
N LEU A 64 9.89 -22.83 -5.23
CA LEU A 64 11.29 -23.09 -5.62
C LEU A 64 12.13 -23.45 -4.39
N VAL A 65 12.05 -22.65 -3.33
CA VAL A 65 12.88 -22.83 -2.13
C VAL A 65 12.48 -24.05 -1.30
N GLU A 66 11.20 -24.43 -1.28
CA GLU A 66 10.74 -25.64 -0.60
C GLU A 66 10.87 -26.91 -1.45
N GLY A 67 11.02 -26.78 -2.77
CA GLY A 67 10.99 -27.90 -3.72
C GLY A 67 9.64 -28.62 -3.78
N SER A 68 8.59 -28.04 -3.20
CA SER A 68 7.25 -28.64 -3.09
C SER A 68 6.19 -27.57 -2.93
N GLU A 69 5.24 -27.53 -3.87
CA GLU A 69 4.11 -26.59 -3.84
C GLU A 69 3.24 -26.81 -2.59
N LEU A 70 2.99 -28.06 -2.19
CA LEU A 70 2.18 -28.36 -1.00
C LEU A 70 2.82 -27.81 0.28
N LYS A 71 4.14 -28.01 0.46
CA LYS A 71 4.87 -27.48 1.62
C LYS A 71 4.87 -25.94 1.61
N ALA A 72 5.12 -25.33 0.45
CA ALA A 72 5.09 -23.88 0.30
C ALA A 72 3.71 -23.32 0.66
N ARG A 73 2.62 -23.84 0.07
CA ARG A 73 1.24 -23.40 0.34
C ARG A 73 0.86 -23.54 1.81
N ALA A 74 1.25 -24.63 2.48
CA ALA A 74 0.98 -24.83 3.90
C ALA A 74 1.67 -23.78 4.79
N LYS A 75 2.96 -23.50 4.54
CA LYS A 75 3.71 -22.45 5.27
C LYS A 75 3.20 -21.04 4.98
N MET A 76 2.81 -20.77 3.74
CA MET A 76 2.19 -19.51 3.34
C MET A 76 0.86 -19.28 4.07
N LEU A 77 -0.01 -20.31 4.14
CA LEU A 77 -1.28 -20.21 4.85
C LEU A 77 -1.07 -19.92 6.33
N ALA A 78 -0.13 -20.61 6.98
CA ALA A 78 0.23 -20.35 8.37
C ALA A 78 0.78 -18.92 8.59
N SER A 79 1.45 -18.36 7.59
CA SER A 79 1.96 -16.97 7.62
C SER A 79 0.88 -15.92 7.36
N TYR A 80 -0.16 -16.27 6.59
CA TYR A 80 -1.24 -15.37 6.20
C TYR A 80 -2.36 -15.28 7.26
N SER A 81 -2.67 -16.40 7.91
CA SER A 81 -3.72 -16.53 8.94
C SER A 81 -3.10 -16.75 10.32
N PRO A 82 -2.64 -15.68 11.01
CA PRO A 82 -2.14 -15.81 12.37
C PRO A 82 -3.26 -16.25 13.32
N ASP A 83 -2.88 -16.92 14.41
CA ASP A 83 -3.81 -17.39 15.45
C ASP A 83 -4.66 -16.27 16.06
N ALA A 84 -4.24 -15.00 15.95
CA ALA A 84 -5.02 -13.83 16.36
C ALA A 84 -5.23 -12.89 15.15
N PRO A 85 -6.44 -12.79 14.58
CA PRO A 85 -6.69 -11.95 13.43
C PRO A 85 -6.61 -10.47 13.79
N ASN A 86 -5.95 -9.70 12.94
CA ASN A 86 -5.90 -8.25 13.08
C ASN A 86 -7.05 -7.63 12.29
N PHE A 87 -8.20 -7.39 12.94
CA PHE A 87 -9.35 -6.77 12.29
C PHE A 87 -9.14 -5.31 11.86
N GLY A 88 -8.00 -4.68 12.19
CA GLY A 88 -7.57 -3.41 11.59
C GLY A 88 -6.97 -3.56 10.19
N VAL A 89 -6.61 -4.78 9.79
CA VAL A 89 -6.10 -5.16 8.47
C VAL A 89 -7.14 -6.05 7.80
N ILE A 90 -8.01 -5.45 6.97
CA ILE A 90 -9.15 -6.14 6.35
C ILE A 90 -8.68 -7.23 5.38
N GLY A 91 -9.34 -8.38 5.43
CA GLY A 91 -9.25 -9.38 4.36
C GLY A 91 -8.47 -10.64 4.72
N GLN A 92 -8.38 -11.01 6.01
CA GLN A 92 -8.00 -12.37 6.40
C GLN A 92 -9.18 -13.31 6.19
N LEU A 93 -9.43 -13.66 4.93
CA LEU A 93 -10.36 -14.72 4.62
C LEU A 93 -9.75 -16.02 5.18
N GLY A 94 -10.53 -16.93 5.75
CA GLY A 94 -10.00 -18.24 6.16
C GLY A 94 -9.34 -18.99 5.00
N ALA A 95 -8.83 -20.21 5.24
CA ALA A 95 -8.04 -20.99 4.27
C ALA A 95 -8.62 -21.02 2.83
N GLY A 96 -9.94 -21.12 2.67
CA GLY A 96 -10.60 -21.11 1.36
C GLY A 96 -10.47 -19.80 0.58
N GLY A 97 -10.43 -18.65 1.25
CA GLY A 97 -10.19 -17.36 0.59
C GLY A 97 -8.71 -17.15 0.25
N PHE A 98 -7.80 -17.66 1.08
CA PHE A 98 -6.37 -17.62 0.77
C PHE A 98 -6.02 -18.39 -0.50
N THR A 99 -6.51 -19.63 -0.63
CA THR A 99 -6.30 -20.45 -1.84
C THR A 99 -6.82 -19.74 -3.09
N ARG A 100 -8.01 -19.13 -3.00
CA ARG A 100 -8.58 -18.37 -4.12
C ARG A 100 -7.69 -17.18 -4.53
N ILE A 101 -7.14 -16.44 -3.57
CA ILE A 101 -6.22 -15.32 -3.83
C ILE A 101 -4.99 -15.79 -4.60
N LEU A 102 -4.37 -16.89 -4.17
CA LEU A 102 -3.18 -17.43 -4.83
C LEU A 102 -3.49 -17.99 -6.22
N ASP A 103 -4.59 -18.72 -6.38
CA ASP A 103 -4.96 -19.34 -7.64
C ASP A 103 -5.30 -18.28 -8.71
N GLU A 104 -6.03 -17.21 -8.34
CA GLU A 104 -6.31 -16.09 -9.25
C GLU A 104 -5.03 -15.38 -9.70
N ALA A 105 -4.07 -15.20 -8.79
CA ALA A 105 -2.78 -14.59 -9.09
C ALA A 105 -1.93 -15.44 -10.05
N LEU A 106 -1.87 -16.76 -9.85
CA LEU A 106 -1.11 -17.69 -10.70
C LEU A 106 -1.72 -17.87 -12.11
N GLN A 107 -3.04 -17.77 -12.22
CA GLN A 107 -3.76 -17.98 -13.48
C GLN A 107 -3.90 -16.70 -14.31
N GLY A 108 -3.41 -15.56 -13.81
CA GLY A 108 -3.37 -14.30 -14.55
C GLY A 108 -4.73 -13.60 -14.68
N GLY A 109 -5.65 -13.79 -13.72
CA GLY A 109 -6.91 -13.07 -13.65
C GLY A 109 -8.11 -13.89 -13.18
N ALA A 110 -9.26 -13.22 -13.05
CA ALA A 110 -10.52 -13.84 -12.64
C ALA A 110 -11.07 -14.82 -13.69
N HIS A 111 -10.58 -16.06 -13.70
CA HIS A 111 -11.21 -17.15 -14.46
C HIS A 111 -12.01 -18.09 -13.54
N ARG A 112 -13.26 -18.35 -13.93
CA ARG A 112 -14.21 -19.42 -13.53
C ARG A 112 -14.04 -20.05 -12.13
N HIS A 113 -13.78 -19.28 -11.08
CA HIS A 113 -14.35 -19.68 -9.80
C HIS A 113 -15.86 -19.53 -9.95
N ARG A 114 -16.58 -20.67 -10.03
CA ARG A 114 -18.05 -20.84 -10.19
C ARG A 114 -18.81 -19.57 -10.62
N ASP A 115 -19.38 -19.58 -11.83
CA ASP A 115 -20.30 -18.53 -12.30
C ASP A 115 -21.18 -18.00 -11.15
N GLY A 116 -21.05 -16.71 -10.81
CA GLY A 116 -21.78 -16.07 -9.71
C GLY A 116 -20.96 -15.72 -8.45
N GLN A 117 -19.65 -15.99 -8.37
CA GLN A 117 -18.82 -15.50 -7.25
C GLN A 117 -18.36 -14.04 -7.47
N GLU A 118 -18.48 -13.22 -6.43
CA GLU A 118 -18.02 -11.81 -6.43
C GLU A 118 -16.50 -11.72 -6.65
N PRO A 119 -15.96 -10.76 -7.44
CA PRO A 119 -14.51 -10.63 -7.71
C PRO A 119 -13.66 -10.34 -6.47
N LEU A 120 -12.39 -10.77 -6.47
CA LEU A 120 -11.42 -10.42 -5.41
C LEU A 120 -11.05 -8.92 -5.48
N THR A 121 -11.10 -8.25 -4.34
CA THR A 121 -10.74 -6.83 -4.20
C THR A 121 -9.23 -6.65 -4.13
N LEU A 122 -8.74 -5.45 -4.47
CA LEU A 122 -7.33 -5.10 -4.27
C LEU A 122 -6.92 -5.23 -2.80
N ARG A 123 -7.83 -4.95 -1.87
CA ARG A 123 -7.55 -5.02 -0.42
C ARG A 123 -7.31 -6.45 0.07
N GLU A 124 -8.08 -7.42 -0.42
CA GLU A 124 -7.84 -8.84 -0.11
C GLU A 124 -6.47 -9.29 -0.61
N LYS A 125 -6.13 -8.97 -1.86
CA LYS A 125 -4.86 -9.33 -2.50
C LYS A 125 -3.67 -8.63 -1.86
N GLY A 126 -3.78 -7.32 -1.64
CA GLY A 126 -2.74 -6.48 -1.03
C GLY A 126 -2.43 -6.90 0.40
N THR A 127 -3.46 -7.23 1.19
CA THR A 127 -3.30 -7.77 2.55
C THR A 127 -2.57 -9.11 2.53
N ALA A 128 -2.95 -10.01 1.62
CA ALA A 128 -2.26 -11.30 1.49
C ALA A 128 -0.78 -11.12 1.16
N PHE A 129 -0.46 -10.28 0.17
CA PHE A 129 0.92 -10.00 -0.19
C PHE A 129 1.70 -9.35 0.96
N PHE A 130 1.09 -8.38 1.66
CA PHE A 130 1.73 -7.70 2.78
C PHE A 130 2.04 -8.67 3.93
N ASN A 131 1.09 -9.52 4.31
CA ASN A 131 1.28 -10.49 5.38
C ASN A 131 2.36 -11.51 5.01
N LEU A 132 2.34 -12.02 3.78
CA LEU A 132 3.36 -12.95 3.30
C LEU A 132 4.75 -12.30 3.30
N SER A 133 4.89 -11.11 2.73
CA SER A 133 6.19 -10.42 2.62
C SER A 133 6.74 -9.90 3.96
N ASN A 134 5.90 -9.68 4.97
CA ASN A 134 6.32 -9.32 6.34
C ASN A 134 6.40 -10.54 7.28
N SER A 135 6.18 -11.76 6.80
CA SER A 135 6.22 -12.96 7.63
C SER A 135 7.64 -13.42 7.98
N PRO A 136 7.82 -14.19 9.08
CA PRO A 136 9.07 -14.88 9.34
C PRO A 136 9.47 -15.83 8.20
N TYR A 137 8.50 -16.49 7.58
CA TYR A 137 8.76 -17.39 6.48
C TYR A 137 9.39 -16.69 5.26
N PHE A 138 8.96 -15.47 4.94
CA PHE A 138 9.60 -14.69 3.88
C PHE A 138 11.04 -14.32 4.23
N ARG A 139 11.31 -13.94 5.49
CA ARG A 139 12.67 -13.69 5.95
C ARG A 139 13.55 -14.92 5.82
N GLU A 140 13.12 -16.07 6.35
CA GLU A 140 13.86 -17.33 6.29
C GLU A 140 14.17 -17.71 4.83
N THR A 141 13.21 -17.51 3.93
CA THR A 141 13.40 -17.73 2.49
C THR A 141 14.49 -16.81 1.94
N MET A 142 14.48 -15.52 2.27
CA MET A 142 15.49 -14.57 1.83
C MET A 142 16.88 -14.90 2.40
N GLU A 143 16.95 -15.31 3.67
CA GLU A 143 18.21 -15.73 4.33
C GLU A 143 18.80 -16.98 3.69
N ARG A 144 17.97 -17.98 3.38
CA ARG A 144 18.41 -19.21 2.69
C ARG A 144 18.98 -18.89 1.31
N ILE A 145 18.32 -18.02 0.55
CA ILE A 145 18.83 -17.60 -0.76
C ILE A 145 20.11 -16.77 -0.60
N HIS A 146 20.14 -15.81 0.33
CA HIS A 146 21.34 -15.01 0.58
C HIS A 146 22.56 -15.86 0.97
N GLY A 147 22.35 -16.96 1.70
CA GLY A 147 23.40 -17.88 2.13
C GLY A 147 23.83 -18.95 1.12
N SER A 148 23.13 -19.14 0.00
CA SER A 148 23.42 -20.20 -0.98
C SER A 148 23.64 -19.63 -2.39
N PRO A 149 24.86 -19.77 -2.96
CA PRO A 149 25.12 -19.40 -4.35
C PRO A 149 24.19 -20.10 -5.35
N GLU A 150 23.89 -21.38 -5.13
CA GLU A 150 23.02 -22.18 -6.00
C GLU A 150 21.58 -21.65 -5.99
N LEU A 151 21.05 -21.33 -4.81
CA LEU A 151 19.71 -20.75 -4.71
C LEU A 151 19.66 -19.33 -5.29
N LYS A 152 20.72 -18.53 -5.21
CA LYS A 152 20.78 -17.21 -5.88
C LYS A 152 20.66 -17.34 -7.38
N GLU A 153 21.37 -18.29 -7.97
CA GLU A 153 21.31 -18.54 -9.41
C GLU A 153 19.90 -18.98 -9.82
N GLN A 154 19.33 -19.98 -9.13
CA GLN A 154 18.00 -20.50 -9.42
C GLN A 154 16.89 -19.46 -9.23
N ALA A 155 16.98 -18.64 -8.17
CA ALA A 155 15.99 -17.62 -7.84
C ALA A 155 16.18 -16.31 -8.62
N GLY A 156 17.29 -16.14 -9.37
CA GLY A 156 17.65 -14.88 -10.02
C GLY A 156 16.62 -14.35 -11.03
N ALA A 157 15.79 -15.21 -11.61
CA ALA A 157 14.68 -14.80 -12.49
C ALA A 157 13.48 -14.22 -11.72
N ILE A 158 13.41 -14.43 -10.39
CA ILE A 158 12.33 -14.02 -9.51
C ILE A 158 12.79 -12.88 -8.58
N ILE A 159 14.01 -12.97 -8.04
CA ILE A 159 14.52 -12.00 -7.07
C ILE A 159 15.66 -11.13 -7.63
N ASP A 160 15.74 -9.91 -7.13
CA ASP A 160 16.91 -9.04 -7.31
C ASP A 160 17.98 -9.39 -6.27
N THR A 161 18.92 -10.25 -6.65
CA THR A 161 20.00 -10.73 -5.77
C THR A 161 20.93 -9.61 -5.32
N ARG A 162 21.19 -8.62 -6.19
CA ARG A 162 22.04 -7.46 -5.85
C ARG A 162 21.38 -6.61 -4.78
N TYR A 163 20.06 -6.42 -4.87
CA TYR A 163 19.31 -5.71 -3.84
C TYR A 163 19.24 -6.49 -2.53
N LEU A 164 19.04 -7.81 -2.59
CA LEU A 164 19.08 -8.69 -1.41
C LEU A 164 20.42 -8.59 -0.65
N GLU A 165 21.54 -8.56 -1.37
CA GLU A 165 22.89 -8.45 -0.81
C GLU A 165 23.23 -7.04 -0.30
N SER A 166 22.38 -6.04 -0.54
CA SER A 166 22.58 -4.69 -0.05
C SER A 166 22.41 -4.55 1.48
N LYS A 167 21.95 -5.62 2.14
CA LYS A 167 21.71 -5.68 3.57
C LYS A 167 22.29 -6.97 4.16
N GLN A 168 22.96 -6.85 5.29
CA GLN A 168 23.30 -8.00 6.12
C GLN A 168 22.12 -8.38 7.02
N PHE A 169 21.81 -9.67 7.10
CA PHE A 169 20.82 -10.20 8.02
C PHE A 169 21.32 -10.12 9.45
N GLY A 170 20.44 -9.70 10.35
CA GLY A 170 20.71 -9.57 11.79
C GLY A 170 19.41 -9.71 12.58
N PRO A 171 19.47 -9.70 13.92
CA PRO A 171 18.29 -9.84 14.77
C PRO A 171 17.20 -8.80 14.42
N ALA A 172 15.92 -9.16 14.56
CA ALA A 172 14.83 -8.22 14.32
C ALA A 172 15.01 -6.93 15.16
N ARG A 173 14.70 -5.76 14.59
CA ARG A 173 14.92 -4.46 15.26
C ARG A 173 14.11 -4.39 16.55
N GLY A 174 14.79 -4.25 17.69
CA GLY A 174 14.17 -4.25 19.03
C GLY A 174 14.06 -5.63 19.68
N SER A 175 14.54 -6.67 19.00
CA SER A 175 14.69 -8.00 19.58
C SER A 175 15.82 -7.98 20.60
N SER A 176 15.52 -8.41 21.83
CA SER A 176 16.53 -8.65 22.87
C SER A 176 16.44 -10.10 23.34
N LYS A 177 17.42 -10.53 24.14
CA LYS A 177 17.36 -11.84 24.79
C LYS A 177 16.14 -11.96 25.73
N GLU A 178 15.69 -10.86 26.34
CA GLU A 178 14.51 -10.85 27.22
C GLU A 178 13.19 -10.65 26.47
N ARG A 179 13.22 -10.06 25.27
CA ARG A 179 12.05 -9.84 24.41
C ARG A 179 12.39 -10.21 22.96
N PRO A 180 12.44 -11.52 22.64
CA PRO A 180 12.65 -11.94 21.27
C PRO A 180 11.47 -11.43 20.43
N LEU A 181 11.76 -10.61 19.43
CA LEU A 181 10.76 -10.24 18.43
C LEU A 181 10.69 -11.34 17.35
N PRO A 182 9.50 -11.56 16.74
CA PRO A 182 9.40 -12.46 15.61
C PRO A 182 10.40 -12.06 14.53
N ASP A 183 11.03 -13.04 13.90
CA ASP A 183 12.03 -12.85 12.85
C ASP A 183 11.39 -12.36 11.55
N GLN A 184 10.73 -11.21 11.56
CA GLN A 184 10.27 -10.54 10.34
C GLN A 184 11.45 -9.87 9.65
N LEU A 185 11.40 -9.83 8.32
CA LEU A 185 12.39 -9.08 7.56
C LEU A 185 12.15 -7.59 7.79
N ALA A 186 13.15 -6.89 8.35
CA ALA A 186 13.09 -5.43 8.50
C ALA A 186 13.28 -4.75 7.13
N LEU A 187 12.23 -4.78 6.30
CA LEU A 187 12.24 -4.38 4.89
C LEU A 187 12.70 -2.91 4.69
N TYR A 188 12.31 -1.99 5.56
CA TYR A 188 12.72 -0.57 5.47
C TYR A 188 14.23 -0.30 5.76
N THR A 189 15.06 -1.33 5.97
CA THR A 189 16.50 -1.18 6.23
C THR A 189 17.39 -1.64 5.08
N PHE A 190 16.82 -1.99 3.93
CA PHE A 190 17.60 -2.23 2.71
C PHE A 190 18.15 -0.91 2.15
N LYS A 191 19.00 -1.00 1.12
CA LYS A 191 19.60 0.18 0.49
C LYS A 191 18.53 1.18 0.08
N ASN A 192 18.74 2.43 0.49
CA ASN A 192 17.97 3.56 0.00
C ASN A 192 18.51 3.95 -1.38
N GLU A 193 17.61 4.11 -2.34
CA GLU A 193 17.92 4.36 -3.75
C GLU A 193 17.62 5.81 -4.16
N SER A 194 17.20 6.67 -3.22
CA SER A 194 16.95 8.09 -3.50
C SER A 194 18.25 8.79 -3.91
N THR A 195 18.24 9.37 -5.11
CA THR A 195 19.36 10.16 -5.64
C THR A 195 19.14 11.66 -5.49
N GLN A 196 17.95 12.06 -5.02
CA GLN A 196 17.54 13.43 -4.84
C GLN A 196 17.09 13.65 -3.40
N ASP A 197 17.27 14.88 -2.92
CA ASP A 197 16.71 15.30 -1.64
C ASP A 197 15.18 15.21 -1.68
N ALA A 198 14.56 14.76 -0.60
CA ALA A 198 13.10 14.65 -0.49
C ALA A 198 12.41 16.03 -0.49
N SER A 199 13.18 17.11 -0.31
CA SER A 199 12.70 18.49 -0.38
C SER A 199 13.78 19.45 -0.85
N LYS A 200 13.37 20.53 -1.52
CA LYS A 200 14.20 21.70 -1.84
C LYS A 200 14.75 22.39 -0.59
N ASN A 201 14.08 22.24 0.56
CA ASN A 201 14.47 22.80 1.85
C ASN A 201 14.98 21.71 2.81
N ALA A 202 15.79 20.75 2.33
CA ALA A 202 16.30 19.64 3.14
C ALA A 202 16.97 20.08 4.46
N HIS A 203 17.54 21.28 4.53
CA HIS A 203 18.13 21.85 5.75
C HIS A 203 17.14 21.94 6.92
N LEU A 204 15.83 22.02 6.67
CA LEU A 204 14.78 22.06 7.70
C LEU A 204 14.61 20.73 8.45
N TYR A 205 15.17 19.65 7.93
CA TYR A 205 15.04 18.30 8.46
C TYR A 205 16.29 17.87 9.23
N GLU A 206 17.30 18.73 9.35
CA GLU A 206 18.50 18.44 10.11
C GLU A 206 18.17 18.21 11.59
N GLN A 207 18.65 17.08 12.10
CA GLN A 207 18.50 16.68 13.50
C GLN A 207 19.87 16.43 14.09
N ILE A 208 20.11 17.01 15.27
CA ILE A 208 21.28 16.73 16.10
C ILE A 208 20.82 15.76 17.18
N LYS A 209 21.37 14.55 17.19
CA LYS A 209 21.12 13.54 18.22
C LYS A 209 22.42 13.19 18.93
N GLU A 210 22.39 13.09 20.25
CA GLU A 210 23.53 12.52 20.97
C GLU A 210 23.54 11.00 20.83
N VAL A 211 24.66 10.47 20.35
CA VAL A 211 24.92 9.03 20.27
C VAL A 211 26.23 8.77 21.02
N ASN A 212 26.18 7.98 22.08
CA ASN A 212 27.33 7.73 22.96
C ASN A 212 28.00 9.02 23.50
N GLY A 213 27.20 10.03 23.84
CA GLY A 213 27.69 11.32 24.36
C GLY A 213 28.35 12.23 23.33
N GLN A 214 28.23 11.93 22.03
CA GLN A 214 28.70 12.79 20.95
C GLN A 214 27.52 13.29 20.10
N PRO A 215 27.49 14.59 19.73
CA PRO A 215 26.47 15.11 18.83
C PRO A 215 26.69 14.54 17.42
N VAL A 216 25.70 13.82 16.92
CA VAL A 216 25.66 13.32 15.55
C VAL A 216 24.58 14.08 14.79
N VAL A 217 25.01 14.76 13.73
CA VAL A 217 24.09 15.42 12.79
C VAL A 217 23.57 14.38 11.81
N SER A 218 22.26 14.32 11.65
CA SER A 218 21.59 13.48 10.67
C SER A 218 20.56 14.30 9.90
N ASN A 219 20.42 14.05 8.61
CA ASN A 219 19.41 14.70 7.79
C ASN A 219 18.66 13.65 6.97
N PRO A 220 17.44 13.26 7.40
CA PRO A 220 16.68 12.20 6.76
C PRO A 220 16.06 12.63 5.42
N ALA A 221 16.06 13.92 5.09
CA ALA A 221 15.57 14.44 3.81
C ALA A 221 16.65 14.52 2.72
N LYS A 222 17.92 14.21 3.04
CA LYS A 222 19.01 14.20 2.05
C LYS A 222 18.97 12.94 1.17
N ALA A 223 19.47 13.06 -0.05
CA ALA A 223 19.69 11.92 -0.95
C ALA A 223 20.42 10.77 -0.24
N GLY A 224 19.95 9.53 -0.43
CA GLY A 224 20.45 8.34 0.24
C GLY A 224 20.02 8.18 1.70
N ALA A 225 19.44 9.21 2.33
CA ALA A 225 18.84 9.12 3.66
C ALA A 225 17.35 8.74 3.59
N SER A 226 16.81 8.24 4.71
CA SER A 226 15.45 7.68 4.76
C SER A 226 14.59 8.43 5.77
N LEU A 227 13.52 9.05 5.27
CA LEU A 227 12.51 9.72 6.10
C LEU A 227 11.69 8.73 6.94
N THR A 228 11.52 7.48 6.47
CA THR A 228 10.71 6.46 7.16
C THR A 228 11.42 5.89 8.39
N LYS A 229 12.76 5.85 8.38
CA LYS A 229 13.55 5.41 9.56
C LYS A 229 13.31 6.26 10.81
N VAL A 230 12.93 7.52 10.61
CA VAL A 230 12.70 8.54 11.64
C VAL A 230 11.29 9.12 11.57
N GLN A 231 10.32 8.41 10.97
CA GLN A 231 8.94 8.91 10.78
C GLN A 231 8.30 9.41 12.09
N ASN A 232 8.62 8.79 13.23
CA ASN A 232 8.07 9.14 14.54
C ASN A 232 8.58 10.50 15.05
N ASP A 233 9.69 11.01 14.51
CA ASP A 233 10.20 12.34 14.87
C ASP A 233 9.34 13.46 14.26
N PHE A 234 8.58 13.12 13.22
CA PHE A 234 7.76 14.05 12.45
C PHE A 234 6.25 13.90 12.72
N ARG A 235 5.84 12.74 13.23
CA ARG A 235 4.44 12.37 13.44
C ARG A 235 4.08 12.35 14.92
N GLU A 236 2.98 13.00 15.28
CA GLU A 236 2.27 12.66 16.51
C GLU A 236 1.36 11.46 16.24
N ALA A 237 1.30 10.52 17.18
CA ALA A 237 0.33 9.44 17.10
C ALA A 237 -1.07 10.07 17.15
N PRO A 238 -1.89 9.96 16.08
CA PRO A 238 -3.21 10.55 16.10
C PRO A 238 -3.99 9.89 17.25
N PRO A 239 -4.62 10.64 18.16
CA PRO A 239 -5.27 10.08 19.35
C PRO A 239 -6.32 9.00 19.05
N LEU A 240 -6.76 8.95 17.79
CA LEU A 240 -7.84 8.11 17.27
C LEU A 240 -7.44 7.28 16.04
N ALA A 241 -6.14 7.17 15.71
CA ALA A 241 -5.68 6.51 14.47
C ALA A 241 -6.23 5.10 14.26
N ASN A 242 -6.45 4.33 15.33
CA ASN A 242 -6.97 2.95 15.26
C ASN A 242 -8.47 2.83 15.58
N LYS A 243 -9.16 3.97 15.66
CA LYS A 243 -10.51 4.11 16.26
C LYS A 243 -11.56 4.68 15.29
N VAL A 244 -11.15 4.97 14.05
CA VAL A 244 -12.00 5.54 13.00
C VAL A 244 -12.53 4.43 12.12
N TRP A 245 -13.84 4.41 11.91
CA TRP A 245 -14.54 3.38 11.15
C TRP A 245 -15.84 3.91 10.54
N THR A 246 -16.26 3.33 9.43
CA THR A 246 -17.53 3.65 8.76
C THR A 246 -18.53 2.52 8.88
N SER A 247 -19.83 2.82 8.76
CA SER A 247 -20.86 1.79 8.83
C SER A 247 -20.88 0.96 7.55
N ALA A 248 -21.26 -0.32 7.67
CA ALA A 248 -21.47 -1.18 6.52
C ALA A 248 -22.57 -0.65 5.60
N ALA A 249 -23.59 0.01 6.16
CA ALA A 249 -24.66 0.66 5.39
C ALA A 249 -24.11 1.78 4.48
N ASP A 250 -23.24 2.65 5.01
CA ASP A 250 -22.66 3.76 4.25
C ASP A 250 -21.79 3.25 3.09
N LEU A 251 -20.90 2.29 3.37
CA LEU A 251 -20.08 1.69 2.31
C LEU A 251 -20.91 0.94 1.26
N LYS A 252 -21.98 0.25 1.68
CA LYS A 252 -22.89 -0.42 0.75
C LYS A 252 -23.62 0.60 -0.14
N SER A 253 -24.01 1.75 0.42
CA SER A 253 -24.65 2.82 -0.35
C SER A 253 -23.71 3.46 -1.39
N ASP A 254 -22.40 3.42 -1.16
CA ASP A 254 -21.36 3.91 -2.08
C ASP A 254 -20.81 2.80 -3.01
N GLN A 255 -21.36 1.58 -2.93
CA GLN A 255 -20.90 0.39 -3.67
C GLN A 255 -19.42 0.01 -3.38
N ARG A 256 -18.96 0.27 -2.16
CA ARG A 256 -17.58 0.05 -1.71
C ARG A 256 -17.44 -1.10 -0.70
N LEU A 257 -18.54 -1.78 -0.39
CA LEU A 257 -18.55 -2.95 0.49
C LEU A 257 -18.93 -4.20 -0.28
N THR A 258 -18.01 -5.15 -0.33
CA THR A 258 -18.27 -6.48 -0.88
C THR A 258 -19.01 -7.37 0.13
N SER A 259 -19.70 -8.39 -0.38
CA SER A 259 -20.36 -9.38 0.49
C SER A 259 -19.36 -10.10 1.40
N ARG A 260 -18.18 -10.43 0.86
CA ARG A 260 -17.10 -11.07 1.64
C ARG A 260 -16.48 -10.16 2.68
N GLU A 261 -16.27 -8.88 2.37
CA GLU A 261 -15.78 -7.92 3.35
C GLU A 261 -16.79 -7.73 4.49
N LEU A 262 -18.09 -7.71 4.18
CA LEU A 262 -19.14 -7.68 5.19
C LEU A 262 -19.14 -8.94 6.07
N ASP A 263 -19.02 -10.13 5.46
CA ASP A 263 -18.96 -11.38 6.20
C ASP A 263 -17.72 -11.46 7.11
N PHE A 264 -16.56 -11.00 6.62
CA PHE A 264 -15.36 -10.88 7.45
C PHE A 264 -15.56 -9.85 8.58
N ALA A 265 -16.17 -8.70 8.29
CA ALA A 265 -16.46 -7.70 9.30
C ALA A 265 -17.36 -8.25 10.40
N ARG A 266 -18.34 -9.11 10.09
CA ARG A 266 -19.21 -9.76 11.09
C ARG A 266 -18.47 -10.68 12.05
N LEU A 267 -17.31 -11.22 11.65
CA LEU A 267 -16.46 -12.02 12.53
C LEU A 267 -15.70 -11.18 13.55
N ASN A 268 -15.62 -9.86 13.35
CA ASN A 268 -15.01 -8.95 14.30
C ASN A 268 -15.83 -8.95 15.59
N PRO A 269 -15.23 -9.21 16.78
CA PRO A 269 -15.93 -9.10 18.06
C PRO A 269 -16.63 -7.74 18.27
N ARG A 270 -16.16 -6.67 17.60
CA ARG A 270 -16.80 -5.34 17.60
C ARG A 270 -18.22 -5.32 17.00
N ASN A 271 -18.54 -6.28 16.13
CA ASN A 271 -19.76 -6.35 15.34
C ASN A 271 -20.79 -7.36 15.86
N ARG A 272 -20.71 -7.67 17.15
CA ARG A 272 -21.61 -8.60 17.85
C ARG A 272 -22.62 -7.86 18.72
N MET A 273 -23.88 -8.30 18.67
CA MET A 273 -24.98 -7.77 19.51
C MET A 273 -24.83 -8.14 20.99
N ASP A 274 -24.16 -9.26 21.30
CA ASP A 274 -24.01 -9.82 22.65
C ASP A 274 -22.72 -9.38 23.36
N ARG A 275 -22.15 -8.24 22.95
CA ARG A 275 -21.01 -7.63 23.67
C ARG A 275 -21.49 -7.13 25.03
N ASP A 276 -20.87 -7.60 26.10
CA ASP A 276 -21.03 -6.99 27.42
C ASP A 276 -19.92 -5.94 27.59
N ASP A 277 -20.26 -4.81 28.22
CA ASP A 277 -19.42 -3.61 28.25
C ASP A 277 -18.06 -3.78 28.98
N GLY A 278 -17.74 -5.00 29.47
CA GLY A 278 -16.48 -5.37 30.15
C GLY A 278 -15.69 -6.58 29.58
N GLN A 279 -15.99 -7.13 28.40
CA GLN A 279 -15.50 -8.45 27.98
C GLN A 279 -14.25 -8.40 27.05
N PHE A 280 -13.13 -9.09 27.30
CA PHE A 280 -12.91 -10.34 28.04
C PHE A 280 -11.72 -10.25 29.02
N GLY A 281 -12.06 -10.09 30.30
CA GLY A 281 -11.30 -10.71 31.39
C GLY A 281 -11.42 -12.25 31.36
N HIS A 282 -11.17 -12.93 32.48
CA HIS A 282 -11.02 -14.40 32.65
C HIS A 282 -12.13 -15.35 32.11
N GLN A 283 -13.14 -14.88 31.40
CA GLN A 283 -14.18 -15.69 30.80
C GLN A 283 -13.94 -15.78 29.30
N GLY A 284 -13.65 -16.97 28.80
CA GLY A 284 -13.23 -17.23 27.42
C GLY A 284 -14.27 -16.91 26.33
N PRO A 285 -14.07 -17.40 25.10
CA PRO A 285 -14.80 -16.96 23.91
C PRO A 285 -16.31 -17.25 23.98
N ILE A 286 -17.14 -16.31 23.48
CA ILE A 286 -18.62 -16.38 23.54
C ILE A 286 -19.19 -17.18 22.37
N LYS A 287 -20.14 -18.07 22.70
CA LYS A 287 -20.68 -19.14 21.83
C LYS A 287 -21.86 -18.76 20.90
N SER A 288 -22.40 -17.55 20.93
CA SER A 288 -23.57 -17.15 20.09
C SER A 288 -23.27 -16.00 19.11
N PHE A 289 -23.31 -16.26 17.81
CA PHE A 289 -23.18 -15.22 16.78
C PHE A 289 -24.54 -14.55 16.52
N THR A 290 -24.78 -13.36 17.05
CA THR A 290 -25.87 -12.48 16.58
C THR A 290 -25.25 -11.21 16.01
N SER A 291 -25.41 -11.01 14.70
CA SER A 291 -24.83 -9.88 13.98
C SER A 291 -25.58 -8.57 14.24
N LEU A 292 -24.85 -7.47 14.28
CA LEU A 292 -25.42 -6.12 14.31
C LEU A 292 -26.17 -5.80 12.99
N PRO A 293 -27.16 -4.89 13.01
CA PRO A 293 -27.68 -4.23 11.80
C PRO A 293 -26.56 -3.55 10.98
N LEU A 294 -26.76 -3.31 9.68
CA LEU A 294 -25.71 -2.75 8.80
C LEU A 294 -25.27 -1.34 9.20
N GLU A 295 -26.21 -0.55 9.72
CA GLU A 295 -26.00 0.81 10.22
C GLU A 295 -25.09 0.83 11.46
N GLN A 296 -24.97 -0.31 12.14
CA GLN A 296 -24.16 -0.50 13.34
C GLN A 296 -22.94 -1.39 13.11
N THR A 297 -22.88 -2.10 11.99
CA THR A 297 -21.74 -2.95 11.63
C THR A 297 -20.56 -2.08 11.23
N VAL A 298 -19.48 -2.17 12.00
CA VAL A 298 -18.23 -1.43 11.89
C VAL A 298 -17.33 -2.03 10.82
N VAL A 299 -16.93 -1.23 9.83
CA VAL A 299 -15.91 -1.61 8.84
C VAL A 299 -14.71 -0.64 8.93
N PRO A 300 -13.48 -1.12 9.13
CA PRO A 300 -12.28 -0.28 9.24
C PRO A 300 -11.84 0.37 7.91
N ARG A 301 -12.53 1.46 7.55
CA ARG A 301 -12.21 2.38 6.44
C ARG A 301 -12.20 3.81 6.99
N GLY A 302 -11.39 4.68 6.40
CA GLY A 302 -11.32 6.06 6.89
C GLY A 302 -10.67 7.08 5.97
N ASN A 303 -10.34 6.74 4.72
CA ASN A 303 -9.88 7.66 3.68
C ASN A 303 -8.87 8.72 4.18
N GLY A 304 -7.82 8.30 4.90
CA GLY A 304 -6.76 9.19 5.39
C GLY A 304 -7.17 10.18 6.49
N PHE A 305 -8.27 9.95 7.21
CA PHE A 305 -8.77 10.84 8.27
C PHE A 305 -7.69 11.32 9.26
N ALA A 306 -6.79 10.43 9.67
CA ALA A 306 -5.80 10.70 10.71
C ALA A 306 -4.49 11.33 10.19
N VAL A 307 -4.35 11.53 8.88
CA VAL A 307 -3.06 11.86 8.23
C VAL A 307 -2.71 13.35 8.32
N TRP A 308 -3.72 14.20 8.51
CA TRP A 308 -3.57 15.66 8.52
C TRP A 308 -3.19 16.22 9.90
N GLN A 309 -2.96 15.35 10.90
CA GLN A 309 -2.56 15.74 12.25
C GLN A 309 -1.03 15.71 12.35
N VAL A 310 -0.39 16.84 12.04
CA VAL A 310 1.07 16.96 12.01
C VAL A 310 1.57 17.72 13.24
N LYS A 311 2.69 17.24 13.80
CA LYS A 311 3.39 17.92 14.88
C LYS A 311 3.85 19.31 14.42
N GLN A 312 3.40 20.33 15.15
CA GLN A 312 3.80 21.71 14.86
C GLN A 312 5.31 21.90 15.02
N GLY A 313 5.88 22.78 14.20
CA GLY A 313 7.30 23.14 14.29
C GLY A 313 8.30 22.11 13.74
N THR A 314 7.83 21.00 13.13
CA THR A 314 8.67 20.03 12.42
C THR A 314 9.18 20.54 11.07
N GLY A 315 10.16 19.84 10.48
CA GLY A 315 10.64 20.10 9.12
C GLY A 315 9.51 20.14 8.09
N PHE A 316 8.61 19.14 8.10
CA PHE A 316 7.43 19.10 7.22
C PHE A 316 6.51 20.30 7.41
N ALA A 317 6.21 20.71 8.64
CA ALA A 317 5.35 21.87 8.90
C ALA A 317 5.94 23.17 8.34
N ARG A 318 7.24 23.40 8.57
CA ARG A 318 7.94 24.60 8.06
C ARG A 318 8.04 24.58 6.55
N ASP A 319 8.36 23.43 5.98
CA ASP A 319 8.56 23.24 4.56
C ASP A 319 7.25 23.35 3.78
N ALA A 320 6.15 22.88 4.36
CA ALA A 320 4.79 23.02 3.81
C ALA A 320 4.42 24.49 3.66
N VAL A 321 4.69 25.30 4.70
CA VAL A 321 4.44 26.74 4.68
C VAL A 321 5.29 27.42 3.61
N LEU A 322 6.59 27.11 3.54
CA LEU A 322 7.51 27.73 2.59
C LEU A 322 7.20 27.37 1.13
N GLN A 323 6.76 26.14 0.87
CA GLN A 323 6.40 25.68 -0.47
C GLN A 323 4.92 25.90 -0.83
N ALA A 324 4.12 26.46 0.10
CA ALA A 324 2.67 26.56 -0.02
C ALA A 324 1.99 25.21 -0.33
N LYS A 325 2.43 24.14 0.34
CA LYS A 325 1.94 22.76 0.18
C LYS A 325 1.15 22.28 1.41
N PRO A 326 0.34 21.22 1.30
CA PRO A 326 -0.34 20.62 2.44
C PRO A 326 0.67 20.07 3.47
N VAL A 327 0.41 20.26 4.76
CA VAL A 327 1.24 19.67 5.81
C VAL A 327 0.99 18.16 5.89
N VAL A 328 2.05 17.35 5.96
CA VAL A 328 1.98 15.87 5.95
C VAL A 328 2.56 15.30 7.23
N ALA A 329 1.95 14.23 7.78
CA ALA A 329 2.42 13.59 9.01
C ALA A 329 3.79 12.91 8.87
N GLY A 330 4.16 12.48 7.67
CA GLY A 330 5.46 11.89 7.35
C GLY A 330 5.36 10.92 6.16
N PRO A 331 6.42 10.20 5.79
CA PRO A 331 6.32 9.12 4.81
C PRO A 331 5.66 7.87 5.39
N SER A 332 4.99 7.08 4.55
CA SER A 332 4.44 5.78 4.96
C SER A 332 5.53 4.71 5.06
N GLY A 333 5.82 4.27 6.29
CA GLY A 333 6.64 3.08 6.52
C GLY A 333 6.00 1.80 5.97
N THR A 334 4.67 1.74 5.83
CA THR A 334 3.96 0.61 5.20
C THR A 334 4.27 0.53 3.71
N THR A 335 4.22 1.67 3.01
CA THR A 335 4.60 1.76 1.60
C THR A 335 6.06 1.38 1.40
N ASP A 336 6.97 1.84 2.24
CA ASP A 336 8.39 1.48 2.17
C ASP A 336 8.60 -0.05 2.25
N ARG A 337 7.85 -0.74 3.13
CA ARG A 337 7.90 -2.21 3.22
C ARG A 337 7.35 -2.87 1.96
N PHE A 338 6.22 -2.41 1.41
CA PHE A 338 5.70 -2.90 0.14
C PHE A 338 6.72 -2.73 -0.99
N MET A 339 7.29 -1.54 -1.11
CA MET A 339 8.27 -1.20 -2.14
C MET A 339 9.54 -2.05 -1.99
N THR A 340 10.04 -2.25 -0.77
CA THR A 340 11.19 -3.12 -0.52
C THR A 340 10.88 -4.57 -0.93
N ALA A 341 9.73 -5.12 -0.52
CA ALA A 341 9.36 -6.48 -0.90
C ALA A 341 9.22 -6.62 -2.42
N ALA A 342 8.63 -5.63 -3.08
CA ALA A 342 8.55 -5.59 -4.53
C ALA A 342 9.93 -5.45 -5.20
N ARG A 343 10.86 -4.68 -4.62
CA ARG A 343 12.25 -4.58 -5.09
C ARG A 343 13.00 -5.89 -4.94
N LEU A 344 12.82 -6.60 -3.83
CA LEU A 344 13.35 -7.95 -3.64
C LEU A 344 12.81 -8.92 -4.69
N LEU A 345 11.52 -8.83 -5.03
CA LEU A 345 10.86 -9.62 -6.09
C LEU A 345 10.97 -8.99 -7.49
N GLY A 346 11.85 -8.00 -7.68
CA GLY A 346 11.81 -7.08 -8.82
C GLY A 346 11.89 -7.79 -10.16
N ASN A 347 12.78 -8.78 -10.29
CA ASN A 347 12.95 -9.55 -11.51
C ASN A 347 11.67 -10.34 -11.88
N GLY A 348 11.06 -11.00 -10.89
CA GLY A 348 9.80 -11.72 -11.06
C GLY A 348 8.69 -10.78 -11.51
N LEU A 349 8.52 -9.65 -10.81
CA LEU A 349 7.49 -8.67 -11.12
C LEU A 349 7.64 -8.07 -12.53
N ILE A 350 8.86 -7.66 -12.90
CA ILE A 350 9.17 -7.12 -14.23
C ILE A 350 8.85 -8.15 -15.33
N ASN A 351 9.20 -9.41 -15.11
CA ASN A 351 8.98 -10.50 -16.06
C ASN A 351 7.49 -10.85 -16.22
N GLU A 352 6.75 -10.94 -15.11
CA GLU A 352 5.30 -11.25 -15.10
C GLU A 352 4.50 -10.15 -15.80
N LEU A 353 4.84 -8.88 -15.53
CA LEU A 353 4.21 -7.72 -16.15
C LEU A 353 4.72 -7.43 -17.58
N GLY A 354 5.76 -8.11 -18.04
CA GLY A 354 6.33 -7.93 -19.39
C GLY A 354 7.02 -6.58 -19.61
N LEU A 355 7.47 -5.91 -18.54
CA LEU A 355 8.07 -4.57 -18.60
C LEU A 355 9.50 -4.58 -19.20
N ASN A 356 10.12 -5.77 -19.23
CA ASN A 356 11.44 -6.02 -19.80
C ASN A 356 11.51 -5.95 -21.33
N SER A 357 10.39 -5.76 -22.03
CA SER A 357 10.37 -5.61 -23.47
C SER A 357 11.00 -4.26 -23.88
N PRO A 358 12.08 -4.22 -24.67
CA PRO A 358 12.72 -2.96 -25.07
C PRO A 358 11.78 -2.12 -25.93
N LYS A 359 11.75 -0.79 -25.71
CA LYS A 359 11.08 0.13 -26.65
C LYS A 359 12.04 0.48 -27.79
N ALA A 360 11.48 0.85 -28.95
CA ALA A 360 12.25 1.13 -30.15
C ALA A 360 13.32 2.21 -29.88
N GLY A 361 14.58 1.89 -30.18
CA GLY A 361 15.71 2.80 -29.99
C GLY A 361 16.30 2.85 -28.58
N GLU A 362 15.78 2.08 -27.60
CA GLU A 362 16.39 1.98 -26.28
C GLU A 362 17.62 1.05 -26.29
N SER A 363 18.70 1.47 -25.63
CA SER A 363 19.78 0.56 -25.25
C SER A 363 19.32 -0.42 -24.17
N HIS A 364 20.09 -1.49 -23.95
CA HIS A 364 19.78 -2.45 -22.88
C HIS A 364 19.69 -1.78 -21.50
N SER A 365 20.66 -0.93 -21.15
CA SER A 365 20.67 -0.22 -19.86
C SER A 365 19.51 0.76 -19.71
N GLN A 366 19.08 1.41 -20.81
CA GLN A 366 17.89 2.27 -20.80
C GLN A 366 16.62 1.46 -20.58
N SER A 367 16.50 0.29 -21.22
CA SER A 367 15.36 -0.61 -21.03
C SER A 367 15.28 -1.15 -19.61
N GLU A 368 16.41 -1.53 -19.00
CA GLU A 368 16.45 -1.99 -17.60
C GLU A 368 16.03 -0.87 -16.63
N ALA A 369 16.62 0.31 -16.77
CA ALA A 369 16.30 1.47 -15.93
C ALA A 369 14.83 1.88 -16.06
N ARG A 370 14.27 1.82 -17.28
CA ARG A 370 12.84 2.06 -17.51
C ARG A 370 11.98 0.99 -16.84
N ALA A 371 12.27 -0.29 -17.05
CA ALA A 371 11.47 -1.40 -16.51
C ALA A 371 11.43 -1.34 -14.97
N GLU A 372 12.56 -1.03 -14.33
CA GLU A 372 12.62 -0.82 -12.88
C GLU A 372 11.76 0.37 -12.42
N ARG A 373 11.85 1.52 -13.12
CA ARG A 373 11.02 2.69 -12.83
C ARG A 373 9.53 2.39 -12.98
N GLU A 374 9.13 1.81 -14.11
CA GLU A 374 7.72 1.47 -14.40
C GLU A 374 7.19 0.47 -13.36
N MET A 375 7.99 -0.53 -12.96
CA MET A 375 7.66 -1.44 -11.87
C MET A 375 7.41 -0.71 -10.55
N LYS A 376 8.33 0.18 -10.14
CA LYS A 376 8.20 0.97 -8.91
C LYS A 376 6.96 1.86 -8.92
N GLU A 377 6.67 2.53 -10.04
CA GLU A 377 5.49 3.37 -10.19
C GLU A 377 4.18 2.56 -10.11
N LEU A 378 4.13 1.36 -10.70
CA LEU A 378 3.00 0.46 -10.59
C LEU A 378 2.79 -0.05 -9.16
N VAL A 379 3.87 -0.40 -8.44
CA VAL A 379 3.79 -0.81 -7.03
C VAL A 379 3.30 0.34 -6.16
N ARG A 380 3.77 1.57 -6.41
CA ARG A 380 3.28 2.77 -5.74
C ARG A 380 1.80 2.99 -6.02
N TRP A 381 1.35 2.85 -7.27
CA TRP A 381 -0.07 2.98 -7.65
C TRP A 381 -0.94 1.92 -6.98
N MET A 382 -0.47 0.68 -6.93
CA MET A 382 -1.10 -0.40 -6.16
C MET A 382 -1.19 -0.06 -4.67
N ALA A 383 -0.09 0.45 -4.07
CA ALA A 383 -0.06 0.85 -2.67
C ALA A 383 -1.02 2.01 -2.39
N THR A 384 -1.19 2.96 -3.32
CA THR A 384 -2.22 4.01 -3.24
C THR A 384 -3.61 3.39 -3.12
N GLY A 385 -3.98 2.48 -4.04
CA GLY A 385 -5.29 1.82 -4.01
C GLY A 385 -5.52 0.93 -2.78
N TYR A 386 -4.44 0.37 -2.20
CA TYR A 386 -4.51 -0.46 -1.00
C TYR A 386 -4.63 0.38 0.29
N LEU A 387 -3.83 1.43 0.42
CA LEU A 387 -3.62 2.16 1.68
C LEU A 387 -4.53 3.37 1.85
N VAL A 388 -4.80 4.14 0.79
CA VAL A 388 -5.47 5.45 0.93
C VAL A 388 -6.92 5.33 1.42
N ASP A 389 -7.54 4.16 1.28
CA ASP A 389 -8.88 3.89 1.82
C ASP A 389 -8.87 3.57 3.34
N ASP A 390 -7.71 3.24 3.91
CA ASP A 390 -7.59 3.16 5.36
C ASP A 390 -7.61 4.53 6.02
N ASN A 391 -7.61 4.55 7.35
CA ASN A 391 -7.81 5.78 8.12
C ASN A 391 -6.52 6.57 8.41
N HIS A 392 -5.34 6.04 8.09
CA HIS A 392 -4.07 6.55 8.58
C HIS A 392 -2.95 6.64 7.53
N HIS A 393 -3.28 6.40 6.26
CA HIS A 393 -2.44 6.70 5.10
C HIS A 393 -3.09 7.72 4.15
N SER A 394 -2.28 8.63 3.62
CA SER A 394 -2.65 9.48 2.49
C SER A 394 -1.81 9.17 1.26
N MET A 395 -2.25 9.66 0.10
CA MET A 395 -1.49 9.48 -1.15
C MET A 395 -0.13 10.20 -1.06
N VAL A 396 -0.06 11.31 -0.32
CA VAL A 396 1.22 11.98 -0.04
C VAL A 396 2.15 11.09 0.78
N GLU A 397 1.68 10.45 1.86
CA GLU A 397 2.53 9.57 2.67
C GLU A 397 3.01 8.37 1.86
N VAL A 398 2.15 7.81 1.01
CA VAL A 398 2.51 6.72 0.08
C VAL A 398 3.63 7.17 -0.86
N ASN A 399 3.51 8.34 -1.49
CA ASN A 399 4.53 8.86 -2.39
C ASN A 399 5.87 9.12 -1.70
N LEU A 400 5.85 9.74 -0.52
CA LEU A 400 7.08 9.98 0.25
C LEU A 400 7.72 8.68 0.76
N GLY A 401 6.91 7.65 1.07
CA GLY A 401 7.42 6.31 1.40
C GLY A 401 8.09 5.64 0.20
N ALA A 402 7.51 5.78 -0.99
CA ALA A 402 8.07 5.22 -2.23
C ALA A 402 9.34 5.95 -2.71
N ALA A 403 9.56 7.20 -2.32
CA ALA A 403 10.74 7.98 -2.69
C ALA A 403 12.06 7.38 -2.19
N ASN A 404 12.05 6.63 -1.07
CA ASN A 404 13.22 5.88 -0.59
C ASN A 404 13.72 4.84 -1.62
N HIS A 405 12.89 4.46 -2.59
CA HIS A 405 13.19 3.49 -3.63
C HIS A 405 13.50 4.17 -4.96
N GLY A 406 13.96 5.43 -4.93
CA GLY A 406 14.45 6.15 -6.11
C GLY A 406 13.35 6.76 -7.00
N LEU A 407 12.09 6.71 -6.58
CA LEU A 407 11.04 7.52 -7.20
C LEU A 407 11.17 8.98 -6.76
N ALA A 408 10.68 9.91 -7.59
CA ALA A 408 10.65 11.31 -7.23
C ALA A 408 9.77 11.53 -6.00
N ALA A 409 10.25 12.34 -5.05
CA ALA A 409 9.43 12.80 -3.94
C ALA A 409 8.33 13.73 -4.50
N GLN A 410 7.10 13.21 -4.57
CA GLN A 410 5.93 13.98 -4.98
C GLN A 410 5.18 14.45 -3.75
N TRP A 411 4.98 15.76 -3.68
CA TRP A 411 4.29 16.41 -2.57
C TRP A 411 3.70 17.71 -3.11
N GLY A 412 2.37 17.78 -3.25
CA GLY A 412 1.69 18.93 -3.85
C GLY A 412 0.60 18.49 -4.83
N PRO A 413 -0.16 19.43 -5.42
CA PRO A 413 -1.29 19.13 -6.30
C PRO A 413 -0.93 18.30 -7.54
N GLU A 414 0.32 18.40 -8.01
CA GLU A 414 0.85 17.63 -9.13
C GLU A 414 0.78 16.12 -8.89
N LEU A 415 0.88 15.69 -7.62
CA LEU A 415 0.82 14.27 -7.25
C LEU A 415 -0.51 13.63 -7.67
N TYR A 416 -1.60 14.41 -7.68
CA TYR A 416 -2.95 13.93 -8.01
C TYR A 416 -3.19 13.83 -9.51
N ARG A 417 -2.30 14.42 -10.32
CA ARG A 417 -2.43 14.48 -11.79
C ARG A 417 -1.39 13.61 -12.49
N GLU A 418 -0.26 13.37 -11.84
CA GLU A 418 0.90 12.70 -12.44
C GLU A 418 1.37 11.49 -11.61
N PRO A 419 0.51 10.45 -11.45
CA PRO A 419 0.91 9.21 -10.78
C PRO A 419 1.95 8.40 -11.56
N PHE A 420 2.19 8.69 -12.83
CA PHE A 420 3.19 8.03 -13.67
C PHE A 420 4.08 9.07 -14.37
N THR A 421 5.36 8.75 -14.57
CA THR A 421 6.27 9.65 -15.30
C THR A 421 6.09 9.58 -16.81
N ALA A 422 5.59 8.44 -17.31
CA ALA A 422 5.25 8.20 -18.70
C ALA A 422 4.16 7.12 -18.79
N PRO A 423 3.45 6.99 -19.93
CA PRO A 423 2.55 5.87 -20.15
C PRO A 423 3.26 4.52 -20.02
N ILE A 424 2.64 3.61 -19.26
CA ILE A 424 3.15 2.26 -19.01
C ILE A 424 2.32 1.28 -19.83
N ASN A 425 3.00 0.46 -20.64
CA ASN A 425 2.40 -0.61 -21.41
C ASN A 425 2.90 -1.94 -20.83
N ALA A 426 2.02 -2.63 -20.12
CA ALA A 426 2.32 -3.92 -19.50
C ALA A 426 1.58 -5.05 -20.24
N ARG A 427 1.92 -6.28 -19.89
CA ARG A 427 1.17 -7.46 -20.34
C ARG A 427 -0.26 -7.37 -19.80
N GLN A 428 -1.24 -7.29 -20.71
CA GLN A 428 -2.69 -7.24 -20.46
C GLN A 428 -3.27 -5.89 -19.99
N PHE A 429 -2.48 -4.84 -19.80
CA PHE A 429 -3.02 -3.51 -19.53
C PHE A 429 -2.06 -2.39 -19.96
N SER A 430 -2.62 -1.21 -20.19
CA SER A 430 -1.86 0.03 -20.23
C SER A 430 -2.39 0.97 -19.16
N THR A 431 -1.55 1.90 -18.70
CA THR A 431 -2.00 2.98 -17.82
C THR A 431 -1.25 4.26 -18.11
N SER A 432 -1.90 5.41 -17.91
CA SER A 432 -1.32 6.73 -18.14
C SER A 432 -2.03 7.79 -17.30
N ASN A 433 -1.37 8.94 -17.10
CA ASN A 433 -1.97 10.08 -16.40
C ASN A 433 -3.25 10.58 -17.09
N ALA A 434 -3.29 10.59 -18.42
CA ALA A 434 -4.47 10.99 -19.20
C ALA A 434 -5.66 10.05 -18.99
N GLU A 435 -5.39 8.74 -18.89
CA GLU A 435 -6.40 7.75 -18.55
C GLU A 435 -6.92 7.95 -17.12
N VAL A 436 -6.01 8.13 -16.15
CA VAL A 436 -6.39 8.37 -14.75
C VAL A 436 -7.28 9.61 -14.63
N ALA A 437 -6.89 10.73 -15.26
CA ALA A 437 -7.68 11.96 -15.25
C ALA A 437 -9.08 11.75 -15.85
N ARG A 438 -9.17 11.08 -17.00
CA ARG A 438 -10.43 10.80 -17.68
C ARG A 438 -11.36 9.91 -16.86
N GLU A 439 -10.83 8.86 -16.22
CA GLU A 439 -11.65 7.97 -15.39
C GLU A 439 -12.09 8.65 -14.09
N LEU A 440 -11.24 9.51 -13.50
CA LEU A 440 -11.59 10.30 -12.32
C LEU A 440 -12.79 11.23 -12.56
N GLU A 441 -12.89 11.83 -13.76
CA GLU A 441 -14.03 12.66 -14.16
C GLU A 441 -15.33 11.88 -14.35
N ARG A 442 -15.25 10.56 -14.65
CA ARG A 442 -16.40 9.70 -14.90
C ARG A 442 -16.94 9.03 -13.65
N GLN A 443 -16.08 8.79 -12.65
CA GLN A 443 -16.48 8.11 -11.44
C GLN A 443 -17.29 9.03 -10.51
N PRO A 444 -18.32 8.51 -9.83
CA PRO A 444 -18.99 9.27 -8.79
C PRO A 444 -18.02 9.58 -7.65
N ALA A 445 -18.11 10.79 -7.11
CA ALA A 445 -17.31 11.17 -5.96
C ALA A 445 -17.59 10.25 -4.76
N VAL A 446 -16.52 9.79 -4.12
CA VAL A 446 -16.59 8.99 -2.89
C VAL A 446 -17.23 9.82 -1.80
N LYS A 447 -18.21 9.26 -1.10
CA LYS A 447 -18.83 9.97 0.02
C LYS A 447 -17.88 9.97 1.22
N THR A 448 -17.34 11.13 1.54
CA THR A 448 -16.41 11.33 2.65
C THR A 448 -17.07 12.06 3.82
N HIS A 449 -18.08 11.45 4.42
CA HIS A 449 -18.81 12.02 5.56
C HIS A 449 -17.99 11.91 6.85
N TYR A 450 -16.94 12.72 6.99
CA TYR A 450 -16.04 12.58 8.14
C TYR A 450 -16.69 12.92 9.49
N GLU A 451 -17.77 13.68 9.45
CA GLU A 451 -18.64 14.04 10.56
C GLU A 451 -19.45 12.85 11.14
N THR A 452 -19.62 11.76 10.38
CA THR A 452 -20.35 10.57 10.84
C THR A 452 -19.43 9.51 11.46
N PHE A 453 -18.11 9.72 11.43
CA PHE A 453 -17.15 8.81 12.05
C PHE A 453 -17.40 8.73 13.56
N ARG A 454 -17.75 7.54 14.03
CA ARG A 454 -17.91 7.26 15.45
C ARG A 454 -16.57 6.83 16.04
N HIS A 455 -16.29 7.27 17.26
CA HIS A 455 -15.03 6.98 17.95
C HIS A 455 -15.17 5.76 18.86
N ASP A 456 -14.36 4.73 18.61
CA ASP A 456 -14.25 3.57 19.50
C ASP A 456 -13.20 3.85 20.60
N LEU A 457 -13.62 3.91 21.87
CA LEU A 457 -12.74 4.19 23.00
C LEU A 457 -11.97 2.95 23.51
N GLN A 458 -12.26 1.72 23.05
CA GLN A 458 -11.81 0.49 23.73
C GLN A 458 -11.04 -0.53 22.84
N GLY A 459 -10.33 -0.03 21.81
CA GLY A 459 -9.60 -0.85 20.83
C GLY A 459 -8.80 -2.05 21.38
N GLY A 460 -8.88 -3.18 20.68
CA GLY A 460 -7.99 -4.34 20.90
C GLY A 460 -8.12 -5.44 19.84
N ASN A 461 -7.03 -6.22 19.68
CA ASN A 461 -6.95 -7.50 18.97
C ASN A 461 -7.45 -8.60 19.92
N ARG A 462 -8.72 -9.01 19.83
CA ARG A 462 -9.36 -9.83 20.89
C ARG A 462 -10.07 -11.10 20.40
N ALA A 463 -9.87 -11.53 19.16
CA ALA A 463 -10.31 -12.85 18.71
C ALA A 463 -9.12 -13.76 18.44
N THR A 464 -9.36 -15.06 18.36
CA THR A 464 -8.39 -16.05 17.85
C THR A 464 -8.98 -16.88 16.70
N VAL A 465 -8.19 -17.21 15.67
CA VAL A 465 -8.62 -18.12 14.58
C VAL A 465 -8.05 -19.51 14.86
N THR A 466 -8.90 -20.52 14.92
CA THR A 466 -8.48 -21.92 15.03
C THR A 466 -8.01 -22.46 13.68
N PRO A 467 -7.18 -23.52 13.64
CA PRO A 467 -6.68 -24.10 12.38
C PRO A 467 -7.76 -24.55 11.38
N ASP A 468 -8.98 -24.82 11.86
CA ASP A 468 -10.15 -25.16 11.04
C ASP A 468 -10.94 -23.92 10.54
N GLY A 469 -10.43 -22.71 10.77
CA GLY A 469 -10.97 -21.45 10.26
C GLY A 469 -12.08 -20.83 11.11
N ARG A 470 -12.36 -21.33 12.32
CA ARG A 470 -13.32 -20.69 13.24
C ARG A 470 -12.67 -19.51 13.96
N VAL A 471 -13.43 -18.45 14.19
CA VAL A 471 -13.00 -17.29 14.99
C VAL A 471 -13.63 -17.39 16.38
N LEU A 472 -12.80 -17.42 17.42
CA LEU A 472 -13.15 -17.53 18.84
C LEU A 472 -13.11 -16.16 19.53
#